data_AF-A0A2G9G3B5-F1
#
_entry.id   AF-A0A2G9G3B5-F1
#
_cell.length_a   1.000
_cell.length_b   1.000
_cell.length_c   1.000
_cell.angle_alpha   90.00
_cell.angle_beta   90.00
_cell.angle_gamma   90.00
#
_symmetry.space_group_name_H-M   'P 1'
#
loop_
_entity.id
_entity.type
_entity.pdbx_description
1 polymer ?
#
loop_
_entity_poly.entity_id
_entity_poly.type
_entity_poly.pdbx_seq_one_letter_code
_entity_poly.pdbx_strand_id
1 'polypeptide(L)'
;MDENQFAEYEAATIANSYGNDLVVDNEGHSYSEPYVGMVFDSEEAAKGYYDAYATNMGFVMRVDAFRRSMRDGSVVWRRLVCNKEGFRKCRPKRSEARKPRAITREGCKAMIVVKKEKTGRWVVTKFFKEHNHPLVVAPVNVRRSLQQSQTPDEKDIKIRQLTAELQRERKRSAALQEQLNSILKDMEEHSKHLSRNITNIIQSVNEIESRRIVFPSS
;
A
#
# COMPACT_ATOMS: atom_id res chain seq x y z
N MET A 1 -21.28 -10.27 -17.33
CA MET A 1 -20.57 -10.97 -18.41
C MET A 1 -20.48 -9.98 -19.55
N ASP A 2 -19.30 -9.84 -20.16
CA ASP A 2 -19.11 -9.47 -21.56
C ASP A 2 -17.61 -9.59 -21.84
N GLU A 3 -17.24 -10.84 -22.12
CA GLU A 3 -16.00 -11.26 -22.76
C GLU A 3 -16.17 -11.05 -24.27
N ASN A 4 -15.83 -9.87 -24.82
CA ASN A 4 -15.44 -9.75 -26.23
C ASN A 4 -15.02 -8.33 -26.59
N GLN A 5 -13.78 -8.00 -26.31
CA GLN A 5 -13.05 -7.03 -27.13
C GLN A 5 -11.58 -7.39 -27.02
N PHE A 6 -10.85 -7.39 -28.13
CA PHE A 6 -9.41 -7.65 -28.27
C PHE A 6 -8.99 -9.04 -28.75
N ALA A 7 -9.60 -9.47 -29.85
CA ALA A 7 -8.90 -10.19 -30.90
C ALA A 7 -8.86 -9.29 -32.13
N GLU A 8 -7.84 -8.43 -32.25
CA GLU A 8 -7.37 -7.81 -33.50
C GLU A 8 -6.25 -6.81 -33.16
N TYR A 9 -5.00 -7.27 -33.23
CA TYR A 9 -3.86 -6.50 -33.75
C TYR A 9 -2.67 -7.46 -33.90
N GLU A 10 -2.73 -8.34 -34.89
CA GLU A 10 -1.57 -9.09 -35.33
C GLU A 10 -1.36 -8.78 -36.82
N ALA A 11 -0.67 -7.67 -37.08
CA ALA A 11 0.01 -7.38 -38.34
C ALA A 11 0.70 -6.02 -38.23
N ALA A 12 2.01 -6.03 -37.97
CA ALA A 12 2.96 -5.03 -38.46
C ALA A 12 4.37 -5.48 -38.06
N THR A 13 4.88 -6.48 -38.77
CA THR A 13 6.32 -6.67 -38.89
C THR A 13 6.84 -5.49 -39.71
N ILE A 14 7.45 -4.51 -39.05
CA ILE A 14 8.25 -3.49 -39.72
C ILE A 14 9.69 -3.78 -39.35
N ALA A 15 10.44 -4.27 -40.36
CA ALA A 15 11.88 -4.23 -40.34
C ALA A 15 12.32 -2.78 -40.17
N ASN A 16 13.17 -2.50 -39.18
CA ASN A 16 14.02 -1.32 -39.25
C ASN A 16 15.40 -1.63 -38.68
N SER A 17 16.36 -1.15 -39.43
CA SER A 17 17.78 -1.44 -39.47
C SER A 17 18.55 -0.93 -38.26
N TYR A 18 19.59 -1.71 -37.94
CA TYR A 18 20.82 -1.43 -37.20
C TYR A 18 21.12 0.06 -36.97
N GLY A 19 21.22 0.45 -35.70
CA GLY A 19 21.66 1.78 -35.26
C GLY A 19 21.54 1.89 -33.75
N ASN A 20 22.62 1.60 -33.03
CA ASN A 20 22.73 1.91 -31.61
C ASN A 20 23.00 3.42 -31.49
N ASP A 21 21.97 4.24 -31.66
CA ASP A 21 22.09 5.69 -31.52
C ASP A 21 22.25 6.03 -30.03
N LEU A 22 23.48 6.30 -29.65
CA LEU A 22 23.84 6.94 -28.39
C LEU A 22 23.29 8.37 -28.43
N VAL A 23 22.19 8.63 -27.75
CA VAL A 23 21.68 9.99 -27.58
C VAL A 23 22.57 10.70 -26.56
N VAL A 24 23.47 11.54 -27.05
CA VAL A 24 24.36 12.37 -26.23
C VAL A 24 23.56 13.59 -25.75
N ASP A 25 23.35 13.70 -24.44
CA ASP A 25 22.90 14.95 -23.85
C ASP A 25 24.04 15.96 -23.80
N ASN A 26 23.69 17.25 -23.63
CA ASN A 26 24.65 18.36 -23.64
C ASN A 26 25.65 18.34 -22.47
N GLU A 27 25.65 17.29 -21.65
CA GLU A 27 26.53 17.08 -20.48
C GLU A 27 27.30 15.75 -20.52
N GLY A 28 27.32 15.05 -21.68
CA GLY A 28 28.25 13.95 -21.93
C GLY A 28 27.89 12.62 -21.25
N HIS A 29 26.63 12.39 -20.87
CA HIS A 29 26.22 11.11 -20.32
C HIS A 29 25.68 10.18 -21.42
N SER A 30 26.38 9.07 -21.68
CA SER A 30 25.93 8.04 -22.62
C SER A 30 24.85 7.17 -21.99
N TYR A 31 23.59 7.39 -22.37
CA TYR A 31 22.50 6.48 -22.00
C TYR A 31 21.95 5.76 -23.22
N SER A 32 21.74 4.46 -23.08
CA SER A 32 21.16 3.64 -24.13
C SER A 32 19.66 3.88 -24.20
N GLU A 33 19.16 4.24 -25.38
CA GLU A 33 17.72 4.34 -25.61
C GLU A 33 17.10 2.93 -25.59
N PRO A 34 15.98 2.68 -24.88
CA PRO A 34 15.28 1.42 -24.96
C PRO A 34 14.80 1.16 -26.39
N TYR A 35 15.03 -0.03 -26.92
CA TYR A 35 14.53 -0.43 -28.24
C TYR A 35 13.78 -1.76 -28.15
N VAL A 36 12.91 -1.99 -29.14
CA VAL A 36 12.15 -3.24 -29.26
C VAL A 36 13.12 -4.38 -29.61
N GLY A 37 13.05 -5.48 -28.87
CA GLY A 37 13.96 -6.62 -28.99
C GLY A 37 15.10 -6.64 -27.97
N MET A 38 15.28 -5.58 -27.18
CA MET A 38 16.24 -5.59 -26.07
C MET A 38 15.87 -6.66 -25.03
N VAL A 39 16.88 -7.38 -24.53
CA VAL A 39 16.71 -8.56 -23.67
C VAL A 39 17.29 -8.30 -22.28
N PHE A 40 16.59 -8.79 -21.25
CA PHE A 40 16.98 -8.73 -19.85
C PHE A 40 16.87 -10.11 -19.20
N ASP A 41 17.68 -10.34 -18.17
CA ASP A 41 17.71 -11.62 -17.46
C ASP A 41 16.55 -11.75 -16.45
N SER A 42 15.99 -10.64 -15.97
CA SER A 42 14.92 -10.61 -14.95
C SER A 42 13.90 -9.49 -15.16
N GLU A 43 12.74 -9.61 -14.50
CA GLU A 43 11.71 -8.55 -14.47
C GLU A 43 12.27 -7.29 -13.82
N GLU A 44 13.01 -7.47 -12.73
CA GLU A 44 13.61 -6.42 -11.93
C GLU A 44 14.68 -5.67 -12.71
N ALA A 45 15.51 -6.37 -13.49
CA ALA A 45 16.51 -5.75 -14.37
C ALA A 45 15.84 -4.86 -15.43
N ALA A 46 14.79 -5.37 -16.09
CA ALA A 46 14.03 -4.60 -17.08
C ALA A 46 13.36 -3.37 -16.46
N LYS A 47 12.80 -3.52 -15.25
CA LYS A 47 12.19 -2.42 -14.51
C LYS A 47 13.23 -1.37 -14.10
N GLY A 48 14.37 -1.79 -13.55
CA GLY A 48 15.44 -0.89 -13.13
C GLY A 48 16.04 -0.11 -14.28
N TYR A 49 16.22 -0.77 -15.43
CA TYR A 49 16.67 -0.12 -16.66
C TYR A 49 15.71 1.01 -17.10
N TYR A 50 14.40 0.73 -17.15
CA TYR A 50 13.43 1.74 -17.56
C TYR A 50 13.26 2.86 -16.53
N ASP A 51 13.45 2.58 -15.23
CA ASP A 51 13.43 3.59 -14.18
C ASP A 51 14.63 4.55 -14.28
N ALA A 52 15.82 4.01 -14.58
CA ALA A 52 17.01 4.81 -14.87
C ALA A 52 16.80 5.67 -16.14
N TYR A 53 16.32 5.06 -17.22
CA TYR A 53 15.98 5.78 -18.45
C TYR A 53 14.97 6.90 -18.20
N ALA A 54 13.89 6.62 -17.45
CA ALA A 54 12.87 7.61 -17.10
C ALA A 54 13.47 8.77 -16.31
N THR A 55 14.29 8.46 -15.31
CA THR A 55 14.95 9.44 -14.46
C THR A 55 15.81 10.39 -15.28
N ASN A 56 16.60 9.86 -16.22
CA ASN A 56 17.50 10.63 -17.07
C ASN A 56 16.72 11.46 -18.09
N MET A 57 15.71 10.86 -18.73
CA MET A 57 14.82 11.54 -19.66
C MET A 57 13.90 12.56 -18.99
N GLY A 58 13.97 12.76 -17.68
CA GLY A 58 13.19 13.81 -17.05
C GLY A 58 11.74 13.45 -16.75
N PHE A 59 11.37 12.17 -16.70
CA PHE A 59 10.05 11.72 -16.21
C PHE A 59 10.17 10.70 -15.06
N VAL A 60 9.04 10.26 -14.55
CA VAL A 60 8.94 9.22 -13.53
C VAL A 60 8.11 8.10 -14.12
N MET A 61 8.61 6.87 -14.05
CA MET A 61 7.87 5.70 -14.49
C MET A 61 6.92 5.20 -13.37
N ARG A 62 5.87 4.50 -13.77
CA ARG A 62 5.02 3.72 -12.87
C ARG A 62 4.74 2.36 -13.48
N VAL A 63 4.54 1.39 -12.61
CA VAL A 63 4.03 0.07 -13.01
C VAL A 63 2.53 0.22 -13.28
N ASP A 64 2.09 -0.17 -14.47
CA ASP A 64 0.68 -0.05 -14.86
C ASP A 64 -0.07 -1.36 -14.74
N ALA A 65 0.38 -2.37 -15.49
CA ALA A 65 -0.29 -3.65 -15.56
C ALA A 65 0.72 -4.79 -15.66
N PHE A 66 0.29 -5.98 -15.27
CA PHE A 66 1.06 -7.21 -15.41
C PHE A 66 0.14 -8.38 -15.74
N ARG A 67 0.70 -9.43 -16.35
CA ARG A 67 0.01 -10.71 -16.57
C ARG A 67 0.82 -11.82 -15.94
N ARG A 68 0.14 -12.79 -15.33
CA ARG A 68 0.74 -14.01 -14.79
C ARG A 68 0.46 -15.21 -15.70
N SER A 69 1.39 -16.16 -15.71
CA SER A 69 1.19 -17.48 -16.29
C SER A 69 0.08 -18.20 -15.54
N MET A 70 -0.84 -18.85 -16.25
CA MET A 70 -1.86 -19.70 -15.62
C MET A 70 -1.28 -21.01 -15.06
N ARG A 71 -0.11 -21.44 -15.56
CA ARG A 71 0.52 -22.70 -15.13
C ARG A 71 1.31 -22.52 -13.83
N ASP A 72 2.15 -21.49 -13.79
CA ASP A 72 3.16 -21.33 -12.72
C ASP A 72 2.91 -20.10 -11.84
N GLY A 73 1.91 -19.28 -12.15
CA GLY A 73 1.64 -18.01 -11.45
C GLY A 73 2.71 -16.92 -11.63
N SER A 74 3.83 -17.21 -12.30
CA SER A 74 4.92 -16.25 -12.54
C SER A 74 4.48 -15.12 -13.46
N VAL A 75 5.01 -13.91 -13.26
CA VAL A 75 4.76 -12.78 -14.17
C VAL A 75 5.40 -13.08 -15.53
N VAL A 76 4.61 -12.96 -16.60
CA VAL A 76 5.05 -13.23 -17.99
C VAL A 76 5.00 -11.98 -18.86
N TRP A 77 4.42 -10.90 -18.36
CA TRP A 77 4.24 -9.67 -19.10
C TRP A 77 4.09 -8.51 -18.14
N ARG A 78 4.72 -7.38 -18.49
CA ARG A 78 4.69 -6.16 -17.68
C ARG A 78 4.58 -4.94 -18.59
N ARG A 79 3.73 -4.00 -18.18
CA ARG A 79 3.61 -2.67 -18.79
C ARG A 79 4.05 -1.61 -17.78
N LEU A 80 5.02 -0.82 -18.20
CA LEU A 80 5.56 0.32 -17.46
C LEU A 80 5.24 1.58 -18.25
N VAL A 81 4.72 2.62 -17.59
CA VAL A 81 4.22 3.83 -18.24
C VAL A 81 4.73 5.08 -17.53
N CYS A 82 4.63 6.25 -18.17
CA CYS A 82 4.87 7.52 -17.50
C CYS A 82 3.86 7.79 -16.37
N ASN A 83 4.25 8.49 -15.30
CA ASN A 83 3.35 8.88 -14.22
C ASN A 83 2.16 9.75 -14.68
N LYS A 84 2.35 10.53 -15.76
CA LYS A 84 1.31 11.36 -16.39
C LYS A 84 0.44 10.59 -17.40
N GLU A 85 0.58 9.26 -17.52
CA GLU A 85 -0.20 8.43 -18.44
C GLU A 85 -1.68 8.36 -18.07
N GLY A 86 -2.51 8.30 -19.12
CA GLY A 86 -3.96 8.15 -19.05
C GLY A 86 -4.71 9.40 -18.59
N PHE A 87 -6.01 9.26 -18.35
CA PHE A 87 -6.86 10.30 -17.76
C PHE A 87 -7.51 9.73 -16.50
N ARG A 88 -7.56 10.50 -15.41
CA ARG A 88 -8.38 10.10 -14.26
C ARG A 88 -9.85 10.24 -14.67
N LYS A 89 -10.59 9.14 -14.68
CA LYS A 89 -12.06 9.21 -14.70
C LYS A 89 -12.50 10.00 -13.46
N CYS A 90 -13.22 11.10 -13.66
CA CYS A 90 -13.89 11.81 -12.57
C CYS A 90 -14.85 10.82 -11.90
N ARG A 91 -14.46 10.28 -10.74
CA ARG A 91 -15.41 9.52 -9.93
C ARG A 91 -16.39 10.54 -9.32
N PRO A 92 -17.71 10.29 -9.36
CA PRO A 92 -18.66 11.15 -8.67
C PRO A 92 -18.24 11.29 -7.20
N LYS A 93 -18.39 12.50 -6.65
CA LYS A 93 -17.99 12.87 -5.28
C LYS A 93 -18.48 11.80 -4.29
N ARG A 94 -17.58 10.92 -3.84
CA ARG A 94 -17.81 10.13 -2.62
C ARG A 94 -17.33 10.97 -1.46
N SER A 95 -18.27 11.61 -0.78
CA SER A 95 -18.11 12.43 0.43
C SER A 95 -17.38 13.76 0.22
N GLU A 96 -17.99 14.84 0.72
CA GLU A 96 -17.45 16.22 0.71
C GLU A 96 -16.21 16.40 1.62
N ALA A 97 -15.82 15.37 2.37
CA ALA A 97 -14.75 15.46 3.37
C ALA A 97 -13.32 15.32 2.80
N ARG A 98 -13.13 15.16 1.49
CA ARG A 98 -11.79 15.00 0.89
C ARG A 98 -11.58 16.04 -0.21
N LYS A 99 -10.60 16.94 0.00
CA LYS A 99 -10.09 17.84 -1.06
C LYS A 99 -9.82 17.02 -2.33
N PRO A 100 -10.35 17.41 -3.51
CA PRO A 100 -10.07 16.72 -4.76
C PRO A 100 -8.55 16.67 -4.99
N ARG A 101 -8.00 15.47 -5.18
CA ARG A 101 -6.58 15.33 -5.54
C ARG A 101 -6.40 15.96 -6.93
N ALA A 102 -5.38 16.81 -7.08
CA ALA A 102 -5.05 17.43 -8.36
C ALA A 102 -5.00 16.38 -9.49
N ILE A 103 -5.55 16.74 -10.65
CA ILE A 103 -5.49 15.93 -11.87
C ILE A 103 -4.05 15.99 -12.35
N THR A 104 -3.34 14.87 -12.20
CA THR A 104 -1.90 14.73 -12.50
C THR A 104 -1.64 13.90 -13.76
N ARG A 105 -2.69 13.41 -14.41
CA ARG A 105 -2.60 12.58 -15.61
C ARG A 105 -3.07 13.38 -16.82
N GLU A 106 -2.14 13.66 -17.73
CA GLU A 106 -2.30 14.52 -18.90
C GLU A 106 -2.53 13.71 -20.18
N GLY A 107 -2.73 12.39 -20.07
CA GLY A 107 -2.91 11.51 -21.24
C GLY A 107 -1.60 11.11 -21.92
N CYS A 108 -0.47 11.14 -21.20
CA CYS A 108 0.82 10.74 -21.76
C CYS A 108 0.77 9.31 -22.30
N LYS A 109 1.38 9.05 -23.46
CA LYS A 109 1.39 7.73 -24.10
C LYS A 109 2.73 6.99 -23.95
N ALA A 110 3.72 7.62 -23.32
CA ALA A 110 5.04 7.02 -23.15
C ALA A 110 4.97 5.75 -22.29
N MET A 111 5.46 4.64 -22.84
CA MET A 111 5.38 3.32 -22.22
C MET A 111 6.41 2.35 -22.78
N ILE A 112 6.77 1.36 -21.97
CA ILE A 112 7.52 0.18 -22.38
C ILE A 112 6.77 -1.08 -21.95
N VAL A 113 6.83 -2.11 -22.78
CA VAL A 113 6.22 -3.40 -22.51
C VAL A 113 7.26 -4.49 -22.63
N VAL A 114 7.41 -5.26 -21.55
CA VAL A 114 8.34 -6.40 -21.51
C VAL A 114 7.57 -7.70 -21.34
N LYS A 115 8.00 -8.73 -22.06
CA LYS A 115 7.38 -10.05 -22.08
C LYS A 115 8.45 -11.10 -21.78
N LYS A 116 8.10 -12.06 -20.93
CA LYS A 116 8.93 -13.23 -20.65
C LYS A 116 8.81 -14.23 -21.80
N GLU A 117 9.94 -14.60 -22.37
CA GLU A 117 10.05 -15.66 -23.36
C GLU A 117 10.07 -17.05 -22.72
N LYS A 118 9.87 -18.08 -23.54
CA LYS A 118 10.01 -19.49 -23.12
C LYS A 118 11.41 -19.81 -22.60
N THR A 119 12.42 -19.05 -23.04
CA THR A 119 13.82 -19.14 -22.61
C THR A 119 14.05 -18.62 -21.18
N GLY A 120 13.04 -17.99 -20.58
CA GLY A 120 13.13 -17.37 -19.25
C GLY A 120 13.57 -15.90 -19.27
N ARG A 121 14.09 -15.42 -20.41
CA ARG A 121 14.52 -14.03 -20.61
C ARG A 121 13.35 -13.08 -20.85
N TRP A 122 13.56 -11.81 -20.55
CA TRP A 122 12.57 -10.74 -20.68
C TRP A 122 12.91 -9.86 -21.88
N VAL A 123 11.98 -9.73 -22.82
CA VAL A 123 12.21 -8.98 -24.07
C VAL A 123 11.28 -7.79 -24.15
N VAL A 124 11.82 -6.63 -24.56
CA VAL A 124 11.03 -5.43 -24.87
C VAL A 124 10.23 -5.69 -26.15
N THR A 125 8.91 -5.66 -26.06
CA THR A 125 8.00 -5.91 -27.19
C THR A 125 7.39 -4.64 -27.76
N LYS A 126 7.24 -3.60 -26.93
CA LYS A 126 6.71 -2.30 -27.36
C LYS A 126 7.42 -1.20 -26.59
N PHE A 127 7.75 -0.13 -27.28
CA PHE A 127 8.33 1.07 -26.70
C PHE A 127 7.73 2.30 -27.40
N PHE A 128 7.22 3.22 -26.59
CA PHE A 128 6.70 4.52 -27.02
C PHE A 128 7.44 5.59 -26.25
N LYS A 129 8.22 6.41 -26.97
CA LYS A 129 9.05 7.49 -26.41
C LYS A 129 8.28 8.79 -26.20
N GLU A 130 7.25 9.05 -27.02
CA GLU A 130 6.62 10.36 -27.09
C GLU A 130 5.88 10.76 -25.80
N HIS A 131 6.24 11.92 -25.29
CA HIS A 131 5.56 12.58 -24.17
C HIS A 131 4.76 13.77 -24.67
N ASN A 132 3.55 13.93 -24.16
CA ASN A 132 2.70 15.08 -24.44
C ASN A 132 2.84 16.20 -23.39
N HIS A 133 3.92 16.18 -22.61
CA HIS A 133 4.20 17.12 -21.53
C HIS A 133 5.70 17.41 -21.48
N PRO A 134 6.11 18.58 -20.95
CA PRO A 134 7.51 18.89 -20.74
C PRO A 134 8.19 17.84 -19.85
N LEU A 135 9.39 17.44 -20.26
CA LEU A 135 10.28 16.58 -19.50
C LEU A 135 11.25 17.49 -18.74
N VAL A 136 11.17 17.47 -17.40
CA VAL A 136 12.03 18.32 -16.57
C VAL A 136 13.28 17.54 -16.23
N VAL A 137 14.34 17.62 -17.02
CA VAL A 137 15.65 17.06 -16.64
C VAL A 137 16.17 17.89 -15.47
N ALA A 138 15.83 17.47 -14.24
CA ALA A 138 16.38 18.06 -13.02
C ALA A 138 17.58 17.22 -12.62
N PRO A 139 18.70 17.83 -12.21
CA PRO A 139 19.88 17.09 -11.79
C PRO A 139 19.50 16.07 -10.72
N VAL A 140 20.09 14.87 -10.82
CA VAL A 140 19.78 13.62 -10.09
C VAL A 140 19.55 13.83 -8.58
N ASN A 141 20.15 14.89 -8.03
CA ASN A 141 20.11 15.25 -6.61
C ASN A 141 18.81 15.96 -6.15
N VAL A 142 17.94 16.39 -7.06
CA VAL A 142 16.71 17.16 -6.72
C VAL A 142 15.43 16.31 -6.83
N ARG A 143 15.47 15.15 -7.49
CA ARG A 143 14.27 14.38 -7.83
C ARG A 143 13.73 13.50 -6.69
N ARG A 144 14.58 13.00 -5.79
CA ARG A 144 14.09 12.41 -4.53
C ARG A 144 13.27 13.42 -3.72
N SER A 145 13.61 14.70 -3.83
CA SER A 145 12.92 15.82 -3.18
C SER A 145 11.64 16.26 -3.91
N LEU A 146 11.53 16.09 -5.23
CA LEU A 146 10.34 16.49 -6.02
C LEU A 146 9.20 15.46 -6.06
N GLN A 147 9.46 14.16 -5.81
CA GLN A 147 8.37 13.27 -5.37
C GLN A 147 7.88 13.61 -3.95
N GLN A 148 8.68 14.39 -3.21
CA GLN A 148 8.43 14.83 -1.85
C GLN A 148 8.09 16.33 -1.77
N SER A 149 7.67 16.98 -2.87
CA SER A 149 7.07 18.32 -2.80
C SER A 149 5.55 18.23 -2.64
N GLN A 150 5.14 17.72 -1.47
CA GLN A 150 3.98 18.21 -0.73
C GLN A 150 4.51 18.49 0.68
N THR A 151 5.14 19.65 0.85
CA THR A 151 5.62 20.25 2.12
C THR A 151 5.82 19.26 3.30
N PRO A 152 7.07 18.95 3.67
CA PRO A 152 7.39 18.08 4.82
C PRO A 152 6.90 18.56 6.19
N ASP A 153 6.25 19.73 6.30
CA ASP A 153 5.96 20.30 7.62
C ASP A 153 4.53 20.07 8.08
N GLU A 154 3.50 20.31 7.26
CA GLU A 154 2.10 20.28 7.75
C GLU A 154 1.62 18.89 8.14
N LYS A 155 1.92 17.88 7.31
CA LYS A 155 1.48 16.51 7.57
C LYS A 155 2.23 15.90 8.74
N ASP A 156 3.52 16.17 8.85
CA ASP A 156 4.36 15.64 9.92
C ASP A 156 4.05 16.33 11.26
N ILE A 157 3.69 17.62 11.24
CA ILE A 157 3.10 18.31 12.40
C ILE A 157 1.78 17.63 12.79
N LYS A 158 0.89 17.36 11.82
CA LYS A 158 -0.39 16.72 12.10
C LYS A 158 -0.24 15.30 12.63
N ILE A 159 0.70 14.52 12.08
CA ILE A 159 1.03 13.18 12.58
C ILE A 159 1.50 13.26 14.02
N ARG A 160 2.43 14.16 14.35
CA ARG A 160 2.91 14.35 15.73
C ARG A 160 1.79 14.78 16.68
N GLN A 161 0.96 15.73 16.25
CA GLN A 161 -0.19 16.21 17.04
C GLN A 161 -1.17 15.08 17.34
N LEU A 162 -1.61 14.35 16.31
CA LEU A 162 -2.56 13.24 16.45
C LEU A 162 -1.97 12.08 17.26
N THR A 163 -0.67 11.82 17.12
CA THR A 163 0.02 10.80 17.92
C THR A 163 0.02 11.16 19.41
N ALA A 164 0.31 12.42 19.73
CA ALA A 164 0.26 12.91 21.10
C ALA A 164 -1.16 12.86 21.68
N GLU A 165 -2.17 13.21 20.88
CA GLU A 165 -3.58 13.15 21.29
C GLU A 165 -4.05 11.71 21.54
N LEU A 166 -3.72 10.79 20.64
CA LEU A 166 -3.99 9.37 20.81
C LEU A 166 -3.32 8.79 22.07
N GLN A 167 -2.08 9.22 22.37
CA GLN A 167 -1.39 8.79 23.58
C GLN A 167 -2.08 9.31 24.86
N ARG A 168 -2.59 10.54 24.86
CA ARG A 168 -3.36 11.08 26.00
C ARG A 168 -4.66 10.30 26.21
N GLU A 169 -5.40 10.02 25.13
CA GLU A 169 -6.62 9.22 25.20
C GLU A 169 -6.36 7.80 25.68
N ARG A 170 -5.30 7.14 25.20
CA ARG A 170 -4.90 5.82 25.71
C ARG A 170 -4.62 5.83 27.22
N LYS A 171 -3.95 6.87 27.72
CA LYS A 171 -3.70 7.03 29.16
C LYS A 171 -5.00 7.24 29.95
N ARG A 172 -5.94 8.04 29.45
CA ARG A 172 -7.26 8.25 30.06
C ARG A 172 -8.07 6.95 30.11
N SER A 173 -8.11 6.23 28.99
CA SER A 173 -8.79 4.93 28.89
C SER A 173 -8.18 3.91 29.85
N ALA A 174 -6.85 3.87 29.99
CA ALA A 174 -6.19 2.96 30.92
C ALA A 174 -6.54 3.29 32.38
N ALA A 175 -6.55 4.56 32.76
CA ALA A 175 -6.94 4.97 34.11
C ALA A 175 -8.40 4.62 34.43
N LEU A 176 -9.33 4.86 33.50
CA LEU A 176 -10.74 4.48 33.67
C LEU A 176 -10.89 2.96 33.79
N GLN A 177 -10.13 2.20 33.00
CA GLN A 177 -10.13 0.75 33.05
C GLN A 177 -9.58 0.22 34.39
N GLU A 178 -8.53 0.85 34.94
CA GLU A 178 -8.02 0.55 36.28
C GLU A 178 -9.05 0.85 37.38
N GLN A 179 -9.74 1.99 37.30
CA GLN A 179 -10.81 2.33 38.23
C GLN A 179 -11.94 1.29 38.19
N LEU A 180 -12.38 0.91 36.99
CA LEU A 180 -13.41 -0.12 36.82
C LEU A 180 -12.96 -1.46 37.43
N ASN A 181 -11.72 -1.87 37.17
CA ASN A 181 -11.17 -3.10 37.72
C ASN A 181 -11.11 -3.08 39.25
N SER A 182 -10.78 -1.93 39.85
CA SER A 182 -10.82 -1.76 41.31
C SER A 182 -12.22 -1.96 41.86
N ILE A 183 -13.22 -1.28 41.28
CA ILE A 183 -14.62 -1.39 41.71
C ILE A 183 -15.13 -2.83 41.59
N LEU A 184 -14.83 -3.50 40.47
CA LEU A 184 -15.22 -4.89 40.27
C LEU A 184 -14.60 -5.82 41.32
N LYS A 185 -13.34 -5.58 41.71
CA LYS A 185 -12.66 -6.35 42.76
C LYS A 185 -13.31 -6.12 44.12
N ASP A 186 -13.63 -4.88 44.46
CA ASP A 186 -14.30 -4.54 45.72
C ASP A 186 -15.70 -5.19 45.80
N MET A 187 -16.44 -5.18 44.69
CA MET A 187 -17.74 -5.86 44.59
C MET A 187 -17.60 -7.38 44.79
N GLU A 188 -16.59 -7.99 44.20
CA GLU A 188 -16.32 -9.42 44.35
C GLU A 188 -15.95 -9.78 45.80
N GLU A 189 -15.10 -8.98 46.44
CA GLU A 189 -14.70 -9.18 47.83
C GLU A 189 -15.89 -9.02 48.79
N HIS A 190 -16.71 -7.99 48.57
CA HIS A 190 -17.94 -7.79 49.33
C HIS A 190 -18.93 -8.96 49.15
N SER A 191 -19.10 -9.46 47.92
CA SER A 191 -19.93 -10.65 47.65
C SER A 191 -19.42 -11.88 48.42
N LYS A 192 -18.11 -12.14 48.37
CA LYS A 192 -17.48 -13.25 49.12
C LYS A 192 -17.65 -13.08 50.63
N HIS A 193 -17.56 -11.85 51.15
CA HIS A 193 -17.77 -11.57 52.57
C HIS A 193 -19.21 -11.87 53.00
N LEU A 194 -20.20 -11.39 52.23
CA LEU A 194 -21.61 -11.70 52.49
C LEU A 194 -21.89 -13.20 52.43
N SER A 195 -21.34 -13.92 51.45
CA SER A 195 -21.48 -15.38 51.38
C SER A 195 -20.94 -16.07 52.63
N ARG A 196 -19.75 -15.69 53.11
CA ARG A 196 -19.18 -16.23 54.35
C ARG A 196 -20.07 -15.95 55.56
N ASN A 197 -20.58 -14.73 55.69
CA ASN A 197 -21.49 -14.38 56.79
C ASN A 197 -22.76 -15.22 56.76
N ILE A 198 -23.36 -15.41 55.58
CA ILE A 198 -24.55 -16.26 55.41
C ILE A 198 -24.22 -17.70 55.81
N THR A 199 -23.10 -18.27 55.36
CA THR A 199 -22.69 -19.63 55.74
C THR A 199 -22.48 -19.77 57.25
N ASN A 200 -21.85 -18.79 57.90
CA ASN A 200 -21.65 -18.78 59.35
C ASN A 200 -22.98 -18.73 60.12
N ILE A 201 -23.94 -17.93 59.63
CA ILE A 201 -25.29 -17.85 60.24
C ILE A 201 -26.01 -19.20 60.08
N ILE A 202 -25.99 -19.80 58.88
CA ILE A 202 -26.59 -21.11 58.62
C ILE A 202 -25.98 -22.17 59.53
N GLN A 203 -24.64 -22.20 59.65
CA GLN A 203 -23.96 -23.13 60.54
C GLN A 203 -24.37 -22.93 62.01
N SER A 204 -24.42 -21.68 62.48
CA SER A 204 -24.85 -21.37 63.84
C SER A 204 -26.29 -21.80 64.10
N VAL A 205 -27.21 -21.57 63.15
CA VAL A 205 -28.61 -22.02 63.26
C VAL A 205 -28.68 -23.56 63.29
N ASN A 206 -27.96 -24.26 62.41
CA ASN A 206 -27.89 -25.72 62.40
C ASN A 206 -27.35 -26.29 63.71
N GLU A 207 -26.33 -25.67 64.31
CA GLU A 207 -25.80 -26.08 65.61
C GLU A 207 -26.85 -25.92 66.72
N ILE A 208 -27.67 -24.86 66.69
CA ILE A 208 -28.77 -24.64 67.64
C ILE A 208 -29.89 -25.67 67.44
N GLU A 209 -30.29 -25.94 66.19
CA GLU A 209 -31.29 -26.96 65.87
C GLU A 209 -30.84 -28.36 66.28
N SER A 210 -29.57 -28.70 66.02
CA SER A 210 -28.98 -29.97 66.41
C SER A 210 -28.99 -30.17 67.94
N ARG A 211 -28.74 -29.12 68.72
CA ARG A 211 -28.83 -29.17 70.20
C ARG A 211 -30.25 -29.34 70.72
N ARG A 212 -31.27 -28.84 70.00
CA ARG A 212 -32.68 -29.02 70.37
C ARG A 212 -33.20 -30.43 70.06
N ILE A 213 -32.68 -31.10 69.03
CA ILE A 213 -33.09 -32.47 68.65
C ILE A 213 -32.59 -33.53 69.65
N VAL A 214 -31.55 -33.24 70.46
CA VAL A 214 -30.95 -34.18 71.42
C VAL A 214 -31.72 -34.28 72.75
N PHE A 215 -32.73 -33.44 73.01
CA PHE A 215 -33.61 -33.56 74.17
C PHE A 215 -34.99 -34.09 73.75
N PRO A 216 -35.22 -35.42 73.73
CA PRO A 216 -36.55 -35.95 73.49
C PRO A 216 -37.43 -35.64 74.71
N SER A 217 -38.59 -35.07 74.44
CA SER A 217 -39.69 -34.86 75.39
C SER A 217 -40.01 -36.19 76.10
N SER A 218 -39.81 -36.22 77.42
CA SER A 218 -40.39 -37.19 78.35
C SER A 218 -41.15 -36.42 79.43
#